data_AF-A0A3M2KWI7-F1
#
_entry.id   AF-A0A3M2KWI7-F1
#
_cell.length_a   1.000
_cell.length_b   1.000
_cell.length_c   1.000
_cell.angle_alpha   90.00
_cell.angle_beta   90.00
_cell.angle_gamma   90.00
#
_symmetry.space_group_name_H-M   'P 1'
#
loop_
_entity.id
_entity.type
_entity.pdbx_description
1 polymer ?
#
loop_
_entity_poly.entity_id
_entity_poly.type
_entity_poly.pdbx_seq_one_letter_code
_entity_poly.pdbx_strand_id
1 'polypeptide(L)'
;MSEFGGISPRIDTDPESVERGLVTLVLTLVELLRQLMERQAIRRVDAGDLTEAQVERIGTTLMLLEQRMDELREHFGLTPEDLNIDLGPLGPLLPPAAIDRP
;
A
#
# COMPACT_ATOMS: atom_id res chain seq x y z
N MET A 1 30.72 -6.36 -18.24
CA MET A 1 30.00 -7.65 -18.38
C MET A 1 30.58 -8.58 -17.32
N SER A 2 29.88 -9.23 -16.41
CA SER A 2 28.47 -9.20 -15.97
C SER A 2 28.46 -10.04 -14.68
N GLU A 3 27.99 -9.53 -13.55
CA GLU A 3 27.60 -10.36 -12.40
C GLU A 3 26.37 -9.74 -11.73
N PHE A 4 25.20 -9.99 -12.31
CA PHE A 4 23.93 -9.89 -11.60
C PHE A 4 23.71 -11.23 -10.90
N GLY A 5 24.17 -11.32 -9.64
CA GLY A 5 23.85 -12.43 -8.75
C GLY A 5 22.34 -12.55 -8.60
N GLY A 6 21.81 -13.72 -8.93
CA GLY A 6 20.37 -13.98 -9.06
C GLY A 6 19.59 -13.68 -7.79
N ILE A 7 18.63 -12.77 -7.90
CA ILE A 7 17.49 -12.71 -7.00
C ILE A 7 16.42 -13.61 -7.63
N SER A 8 16.51 -14.91 -7.39
CA SER A 8 15.28 -15.70 -7.34
C SER A 8 14.87 -15.67 -5.88
N PRO A 9 13.85 -14.88 -5.49
CA PRO A 9 13.21 -15.12 -4.21
C PRO A 9 12.62 -16.53 -4.38
N ARG A 10 13.22 -17.51 -3.70
CA ARG A 10 12.62 -18.83 -3.63
C ARG A 10 11.27 -18.59 -2.99
N ILE A 11 10.22 -18.60 -3.81
CA ILE A 11 8.84 -18.58 -3.32
C ILE A 11 8.75 -19.84 -2.47
N ASP A 12 8.76 -19.66 -1.16
CA ASP A 12 8.55 -20.73 -0.21
C ASP A 12 7.12 -21.21 -0.47
N THR A 13 7.00 -22.41 -1.03
CA THR A 13 5.73 -23.00 -1.51
C THR A 13 5.01 -23.80 -0.42
N ASP A 14 5.32 -23.55 0.85
CA ASP A 14 4.50 -24.04 1.96
C ASP A 14 3.11 -23.38 1.85
N PRO A 15 1.99 -24.15 1.88
CA PRO A 15 0.65 -23.57 1.78
C PRO A 15 0.39 -22.39 2.72
N GLU A 16 0.92 -22.43 3.95
CA GLU A 16 0.80 -21.34 4.92
C GLU A 16 1.60 -20.10 4.53
N SER A 17 2.80 -20.26 3.94
CA SER A 17 3.62 -19.13 3.47
C SER A 17 3.05 -18.50 2.19
N VAL A 18 2.41 -19.29 1.33
CA VAL A 18 1.73 -18.80 0.12
C VAL A 18 0.48 -17.99 0.49
N GLU A 19 -0.33 -18.47 1.44
CA GLU A 19 -1.49 -17.73 1.93
C GLU A 19 -1.07 -16.37 2.50
N ARG A 20 -0.08 -16.36 3.40
CA ARG A 20 0.46 -15.13 3.99
C ARG A 20 1.04 -14.19 2.94
N GLY A 21 1.78 -14.71 1.96
CA GLY A 21 2.35 -13.93 0.86
C GLY A 21 1.29 -13.31 -0.04
N LEU A 22 0.22 -14.05 -0.35
CA LEU A 22 -0.89 -13.54 -1.15
C LEU A 22 -1.67 -12.45 -0.42
N VAL A 23 -1.96 -12.65 0.87
CA VAL A 23 -2.61 -11.63 1.71
C VAL A 23 -1.77 -10.37 1.76
N THR A 24 -0.46 -10.51 1.98
CA THR A 24 0.48 -9.38 1.99
C THR A 24 0.41 -8.63 0.65
N LEU A 25 0.49 -9.32 -0.48
CA LEU A 25 0.40 -8.70 -1.82
C LEU A 25 -0.93 -7.96 -2.03
N VAL A 26 -2.05 -8.56 -1.65
CA VAL A 26 -3.37 -7.93 -1.80
C VAL A 26 -3.47 -6.67 -0.94
N LEU A 27 -3.03 -6.75 0.32
CA LEU A 27 -3.01 -5.59 1.23
C LEU A 27 -2.08 -4.50 0.71
N THR A 28 -0.90 -4.85 0.19
CA THR A 28 0.01 -3.91 -0.46
C THR A 28 -0.65 -3.20 -1.66
N LEU A 29 -1.38 -3.94 -2.51
CA LEU A 29 -2.06 -3.35 -3.66
C LEU A 29 -3.19 -2.40 -3.23
N VAL A 30 -3.97 -2.78 -2.22
CA VAL A 30 -5.02 -1.93 -1.67
C VAL A 30 -4.42 -0.65 -1.08
N GLU A 31 -3.31 -0.77 -0.36
CA GLU A 31 -2.58 0.37 0.23
C GLU A 31 -2.03 1.32 -0.84
N LEU A 32 -1.44 0.77 -1.90
CA LEU A 32 -0.97 1.57 -3.04
C LEU A 32 -2.12 2.35 -3.68
N LEU A 33 -3.28 1.71 -3.87
CA LEU A 33 -4.46 2.36 -4.43
C LEU A 33 -4.99 3.45 -3.49
N ARG A 34 -5.00 3.22 -2.17
CA ARG A 34 -5.39 4.22 -1.16
C ARG A 34 -4.53 5.48 -1.29
N GLN A 35 -3.20 5.32 -1.30
CA GLN A 35 -2.27 6.44 -1.43
C GLN A 35 -2.40 7.18 -2.77
N LEU A 36 -2.61 6.43 -3.87
CA LEU A 36 -2.84 7.04 -5.18
C LEU A 36 -4.11 7.89 -5.18
N MET A 37 -5.20 7.36 -4.61
CA MET A 37 -6.48 8.04 -4.52
C MET A 37 -6.39 9.29 -3.64
N GLU A 38 -5.70 9.21 -2.51
CA GLU A 38 -5.43 10.37 -1.65
C GLU A 38 -4.67 11.47 -2.41
N ARG A 39 -3.59 11.10 -3.11
CA ARG A 39 -2.81 12.05 -3.91
C ARG A 39 -3.61 12.62 -5.07
N GLN A 40 -4.53 11.87 -5.66
CA GLN A 40 -5.44 12.37 -6.71
C GLN A 40 -6.49 13.31 -6.13
N ALA A 41 -7.03 13.01 -4.95
CA ALA A 41 -7.99 13.86 -4.27
C ALA A 41 -7.37 15.23 -4.01
N ILE A 42 -6.19 15.29 -3.40
CA ILE A 42 -5.45 16.53 -3.14
C ILE A 42 -5.26 17.34 -4.43
N ARG A 43 -4.75 16.71 -5.50
CA ARG A 43 -4.57 17.40 -6.79
C ARG A 43 -5.85 17.96 -7.38
N ARG A 44 -6.98 17.25 -7.24
CA ARG A 44 -8.27 17.71 -7.76
C ARG A 44 -8.89 18.82 -6.91
N VAL A 45 -8.63 18.81 -5.60
CA VAL A 45 -8.99 19.92 -4.71
C VAL A 45 -8.24 21.18 -5.11
N ASP A 46 -6.92 21.08 -5.30
CA ASP A 46 -6.07 22.21 -5.72
C ASP A 46 -6.48 22.77 -7.10
N ALA A 47 -6.96 21.90 -7.99
CA ALA A 47 -7.46 22.28 -9.31
C ALA A 47 -8.90 22.85 -9.30
N GLY A 48 -9.63 22.76 -8.18
CA GLY A 48 -11.03 23.16 -8.08
C GLY A 48 -12.02 22.20 -8.75
N ASP A 49 -11.58 20.97 -9.08
CA ASP A 49 -12.37 19.95 -9.78
C ASP A 49 -13.34 19.19 -8.86
N LEU A 50 -13.31 19.45 -7.56
CA LEU A 50 -14.16 18.79 -6.55
C LEU A 50 -14.90 19.81 -5.69
N THR A 51 -16.16 19.53 -5.39
CA THR A 51 -16.92 20.27 -4.38
C THR A 51 -16.50 19.86 -2.98
N GLU A 52 -16.68 20.75 -1.99
CA GLU A 52 -16.36 20.47 -0.58
C GLU A 52 -17.01 19.17 -0.06
N ALA A 53 -18.28 18.94 -0.42
CA ALA A 53 -18.99 17.71 -0.06
C ALA A 53 -18.41 16.44 -0.73
N GLN A 54 -17.79 16.55 -1.91
CA GLN A 54 -17.09 15.43 -2.55
C GLN A 54 -15.76 15.14 -1.85
N VAL A 55 -15.04 16.17 -1.41
CA VAL A 55 -13.79 16.04 -0.65
C VAL A 55 -14.04 15.33 0.67
N GLU A 56 -15.02 15.78 1.43
CA GLU A 56 -15.40 15.18 2.72
C GLU A 56 -15.76 13.70 2.57
N ARG A 57 -16.52 13.36 1.53
CA ARG A 57 -16.91 11.97 1.23
C ARG A 57 -15.72 11.09 0.89
N ILE A 58 -14.77 11.60 0.10
CA ILE A 58 -13.55 10.89 -0.25
C ILE A 58 -12.71 10.67 1.01
N GLY A 59 -12.47 11.71 1.81
CA GLY A 59 -11.74 11.61 3.07
C GLY A 59 -12.33 10.56 4.00
N THR A 60 -13.65 10.62 4.23
CA THR A 60 -14.38 9.64 5.05
C THR A 60 -14.22 8.20 4.53
N THR A 61 -14.27 8.01 3.21
CA THR A 61 -14.10 6.69 2.60
C THR A 61 -12.68 6.16 2.78
N LEU A 62 -11.67 7.01 2.62
CA LEU A 62 -10.26 6.64 2.81
C LEU A 62 -9.96 6.30 4.27
N MET A 63 -10.51 7.05 5.23
CA MET A 63 -10.37 6.76 6.66
C MET A 63 -11.01 5.41 7.03
N LEU A 64 -12.21 5.11 6.50
CA LEU A 64 -12.84 3.81 6.73
C LEU A 64 -12.01 2.68 6.12
N LEU A 65 -11.45 2.87 4.92
CA LEU A 65 -10.58 1.90 4.28
C LEU A 65 -9.32 1.64 5.14
N GLU A 66 -8.68 2.68 5.66
CA GLU A 66 -7.52 2.56 6.55
C GLU A 66 -7.85 1.76 7.81
N GLN A 67 -8.99 2.03 8.45
CA GLN A 67 -9.45 1.25 9.60
C GLN A 67 -9.64 -0.24 9.26
N ARG A 68 -10.22 -0.57 8.11
CA ARG A 68 -10.35 -1.98 7.67
C ARG A 68 -9.01 -2.61 7.36
N MET A 69 -8.07 -1.83 6.85
CA MET A 69 -6.70 -2.28 6.62
C MET A 69 -5.99 -2.57 7.94
N ASP A 70 -6.20 -1.78 9.00
CA ASP A 70 -5.69 -2.08 10.34
C ASP A 70 -6.26 -3.40 10.86
N GLU A 71 -7.59 -3.59 10.79
CA GLU A 71 -8.26 -4.83 11.21
C GLU A 71 -7.69 -6.08 10.50
N LEU A 72 -7.48 -5.99 9.18
CA LEU A 72 -6.92 -7.09 8.40
C LEU A 72 -5.44 -7.33 8.73
N ARG A 73 -4.64 -6.28 8.88
CA ARG A 73 -3.23 -6.41 9.29
C ARG A 73 -3.11 -7.12 10.64
N GLU A 74 -3.89 -6.70 11.63
CA GLU A 74 -3.92 -7.35 12.95
C GLU A 74 -4.33 -8.82 12.84
N HIS A 75 -5.37 -9.13 12.05
CA HIS A 75 -5.85 -10.50 11.86
C HIS A 75 -4.78 -11.44 11.29
N PHE A 76 -3.96 -10.95 10.36
CA PHE A 76 -2.89 -11.73 9.71
C PHE A 76 -1.50 -11.55 10.36
N GLY A 77 -1.42 -10.79 11.47
CA GLY A 77 -0.18 -10.50 12.19
C GLY A 77 0.84 -9.74 11.34
N LEU A 78 0.37 -8.86 10.46
CA LEU A 78 1.18 -8.05 9.55
C LEU A 78 1.39 -6.65 10.13
N THR A 79 2.60 -6.15 9.97
CA THR A 79 2.98 -4.78 10.26
C THR A 79 2.80 -3.91 9.01
N PRO A 80 2.71 -2.57 9.14
CA PRO A 80 2.74 -1.67 7.98
C PRO A 80 3.96 -1.89 7.09
N GLU A 81 5.11 -2.21 7.69
CA GLU A 81 6.37 -2.46 6.99
C GLU A 81 6.32 -3.73 6.13
N ASP A 82 5.57 -4.75 6.56
CA ASP A 82 5.38 -5.98 5.79
C ASP A 82 4.66 -5.74 4.46
N LEU A 83 3.87 -4.67 4.36
CA LEU A 83 3.20 -4.29 3.11
C LEU A 83 4.16 -3.65 2.11
N ASN A 84 5.36 -3.24 2.51
CA ASN A 84 6.29 -2.57 1.61
C ASN A 84 7.20 -3.56 0.88
N ILE A 85 6.66 -4.17 -0.17
CA ILE A 85 7.37 -5.17 -0.97
C ILE A 85 8.56 -4.53 -1.70
N ASP A 86 9.76 -5.08 -1.50
CA ASP A 86 10.96 -4.70 -2.25
C ASP A 86 10.94 -5.37 -3.64
N LEU A 87 10.95 -4.55 -4.69
CA LEU A 87 10.99 -4.98 -6.08
C LEU A 87 12.42 -5.04 -6.64
N GLY A 88 13.45 -4.92 -5.79
CA GLY A 88 14.86 -4.94 -6.16
C GLY A 88 15.28 -3.65 -6.86
N PRO A 89 15.64 -3.67 -8.16
CA PRO A 89 16.11 -2.47 -8.87
C PRO A 89 15.06 -1.34 -8.99
N LEU A 90 13.78 -1.66 -8.80
CA LEU A 90 12.70 -0.67 -8.77
C LEU A 90 12.47 -0.06 -7.38
N GLY A 91 13.14 -0.59 -6.35
CA GLY A 91 12.96 -0.18 -4.96
C GLY A 91 11.64 -0.66 -4.35
N PRO A 92 11.22 -0.07 -3.21
CA PRO A 92 9.98 -0.43 -2.53
C PRO A 92 8.73 -0.08 -3.36
N LEU A 93 7.73 -0.95 -3.34
CA LEU A 93 6.46 -0.75 -4.06
C LEU A 93 5.64 0.39 -3.47
N LEU A 94 5.64 0.56 -2.14
CA LEU A 94 4.98 1.68 -1.50
C LEU A 94 5.96 2.86 -1.37
N PRO A 95 5.54 4.08 -1.74
CA PRO A 95 6.29 5.29 -1.39
C PRO A 95 6.54 5.30 0.13
N PRO A 96 7.67 5.86 0.61
CA PRO A 96 7.85 6.07 2.04
C PRO A 96 6.63 6.85 2.55
N ALA A 97 5.93 6.28 3.53
CA ALA A 97 4.80 6.95 4.17
C ALA A 97 5.25 8.38 4.46
N ALA A 98 4.54 9.35 3.88
CA ALA A 98 4.85 10.74 4.10
C ALA A 98 4.70 10.95 5.61
N ILE A 99 5.83 10.95 6.31
CA ILE A 99 5.90 11.22 7.73
C ILE A 99 5.07 12.47 7.94
N ASP A 100 4.02 12.31 8.75
CA ASP A 100 3.13 13.33 9.26
C ASP A 100 3.90 14.66 9.35
N ARG A 101 3.67 15.55 8.39
CA ARG A 101 4.40 16.81 8.33
C ARG A 101 3.78 17.71 9.41
N PRO A 102 4.58 18.23 10.36
CA PRO A 102 4.07 19.12 11.40
C PRO A 102 3.47 20.41 10.82
#